data_AF-A0A6G3QWP3-F1
#
_entry.id   AF-A0A6G3QWP3-F1
#
_cell.length_a   1.000
_cell.length_b   1.000
_cell.length_c   1.000
_cell.angle_alpha   90.00
_cell.angle_beta   90.00
_cell.angle_gamma   90.00
#
_symmetry.space_group_name_H-M   'P 1'
#
loop_
_entity.id
_entity.type
_entity.pdbx_description
1 polymer ?
#
loop_
_entity_poly.entity_id
_entity_poly.type
_entity_poly.pdbx_seq_one_letter_code
_entity_poly.pdbx_strand_id
1 'polypeptide(L)'
;MYRERASRLPGAALWTNTLTGDTNSGRVLPDGCMDLLWHEGRLLVAGPDTRAHLTGGEPSTWAGLRFGPGTAPALLGVPAHELRDRRVDLTDLWGAAEVRRLTARVRAAADPATGIEELALRLAADTAGPDPALRVLVAALDAG
;
A
#
# COMPACT_ATOMS: atom_id res chain seq x y z
N MET A 1 -12.89 -7.69 -9.86
CA MET A 1 -11.81 -8.46 -10.49
C MET A 1 -10.48 -8.00 -9.91
N TYR A 2 -9.71 -8.93 -9.34
CA TYR A 2 -8.37 -8.69 -8.80
C TYR A 2 -7.30 -8.91 -9.88
N ARG A 3 -6.27 -8.06 -9.91
CA ARG A 3 -5.06 -8.23 -10.73
C ARG A 3 -3.86 -7.76 -9.93
N GLU A 4 -2.74 -8.46 -10.06
CA GLU A 4 -1.48 -8.14 -9.38
C GLU A 4 -0.31 -8.31 -10.34
N ARG A 5 0.71 -7.46 -10.18
CA ARG A 5 2.01 -7.57 -10.85
C ARG A 5 3.13 -7.12 -9.92
N ALA A 6 4.35 -7.55 -10.22
CA ALA A 6 5.53 -6.98 -9.56
C ALA A 6 5.61 -5.47 -9.80
N SER A 7 5.99 -4.72 -8.76
CA SER A 7 6.25 -3.30 -8.87
C SER A 7 7.67 -3.02 -9.37
N ARG A 8 7.87 -1.84 -9.94
CA ARG A 8 9.19 -1.25 -10.15
C ARG A 8 9.95 -0.98 -8.85
N LEU A 9 9.24 -0.82 -7.72
CA LEU A 9 9.85 -0.76 -6.40
C LEU A 9 10.24 -2.18 -5.96
N PRO A 10 11.52 -2.47 -5.69
CA PRO A 10 11.96 -3.82 -5.34
C PRO A 10 11.23 -4.38 -4.12
N GLY A 11 10.74 -5.62 -4.22
CA GLY A 11 10.03 -6.31 -3.14
C GLY A 11 8.60 -5.83 -2.91
N ALA A 12 8.06 -4.95 -3.76
CA ALA A 12 6.67 -4.51 -3.71
C ALA A 12 5.83 -5.12 -4.85
N ALA A 13 4.53 -5.27 -4.62
CA ALA A 13 3.56 -5.73 -5.61
C ALA A 13 2.49 -4.66 -5.83
N LEU A 14 2.21 -4.35 -7.09
CA LEU A 14 1.14 -3.43 -7.46
C LEU A 14 -0.10 -4.24 -7.82
N TRP A 15 -1.23 -3.91 -7.21
CA TRP A 15 -2.48 -4.60 -7.42
C TRP A 15 -3.64 -3.63 -7.70
N THR A 16 -4.65 -4.13 -8.40
CA THR A 16 -5.93 -3.45 -8.59
C THR A 16 -7.07 -4.41 -8.29
N ASN A 17 -8.15 -3.88 -7.71
CA ASN A 17 -9.35 -4.65 -7.42
C ASN A 17 -10.61 -3.82 -7.71
N THR A 18 -11.42 -4.28 -8.67
CA THR A 18 -12.74 -3.71 -8.93
C THR A 18 -13.81 -4.54 -8.23
N LEU A 19 -14.48 -3.96 -7.24
CA LEU A 19 -15.64 -4.56 -6.59
C LEU A 19 -16.87 -4.30 -7.47
N THR A 20 -17.67 -5.33 -7.74
CA THR A 20 -18.85 -5.25 -8.63
C THR A 20 -20.18 -5.15 -7.88
N GLY A 21 -20.18 -5.08 -6.55
CA GLY A 21 -21.39 -4.98 -5.72
C GLY A 21 -22.08 -6.32 -5.41
N ASP A 22 -21.64 -7.42 -6.03
CA ASP A 22 -22.13 -8.75 -5.67
C ASP A 22 -21.62 -9.17 -4.28
N THR A 23 -22.47 -9.82 -3.50
CA THR A 23 -22.28 -10.17 -2.07
C THR A 23 -21.11 -11.12 -1.77
N ASN A 24 -20.28 -11.45 -2.76
CA ASN A 24 -19.06 -12.21 -2.56
C ASN A 24 -17.97 -11.26 -2.04
N SER A 25 -18.11 -10.89 -0.76
CA SER A 25 -17.12 -10.10 -0.03
C SER A 25 -15.76 -10.79 -0.12
N GLY A 26 -14.82 -10.18 -0.84
CA GLY A 26 -13.44 -10.64 -0.85
C GLY A 26 -12.87 -10.65 0.57
N ARG A 27 -11.87 -11.49 0.81
CA ARG A 27 -11.20 -11.58 2.11
C ARG A 27 -9.74 -11.25 1.92
N VAL A 28 -9.28 -10.18 2.56
CA VAL A 28 -7.86 -9.90 2.73
C VAL A 28 -7.40 -10.70 3.94
N LEU A 29 -6.48 -11.63 3.73
CA LEU A 29 -5.91 -12.45 4.80
C LEU A 29 -4.75 -11.70 5.47
N PRO A 30 -4.47 -11.96 6.76
CA PRO A 30 -3.27 -11.47 7.43
C PRO A 30 -2.01 -11.91 6.69
N ASP A 31 -1.33 -10.98 6.03
CA ASP A 31 -0.06 -11.21 5.32
C ASP A 31 1.11 -10.45 5.95
N GLY A 32 0.87 -9.69 7.03
CA GLY A 32 1.88 -8.91 7.73
C GLY A 32 2.45 -7.75 6.90
N CYS A 33 1.92 -7.49 5.71
CA CYS A 33 2.37 -6.43 4.83
C CYS A 33 1.65 -5.11 5.12
N MET A 34 2.21 -4.03 4.60
CA MET A 34 1.56 -2.72 4.60
C MET A 34 1.31 -2.31 3.17
N ASP A 35 0.21 -1.60 2.92
CA ASP A 35 -0.16 -1.16 1.59
C ASP A 35 -0.41 0.36 1.55
N LEU A 36 0.09 1.02 0.50
CA LEU A 36 -0.38 2.35 0.11
C LEU A 36 -1.53 2.17 -0.88
N LEU A 37 -2.69 2.70 -0.54
CA LEU A 37 -3.93 2.49 -1.27
C LEU A 37 -4.42 3.78 -1.91
N TRP A 38 -5.06 3.61 -3.07
CA TRP A 38 -5.84 4.62 -3.74
C TRP A 38 -7.29 4.16 -3.87
N HIS A 39 -8.21 4.99 -3.37
CA HIS A 39 -9.64 4.74 -3.45
C HIS A 39 -10.42 6.06 -3.48
N GLU A 40 -11.34 6.20 -4.42
CA GLU A 40 -12.21 7.38 -4.59
C GLU A 40 -11.46 8.71 -4.48
N GLY A 41 -10.24 8.75 -5.01
CA GLY A 41 -9.48 9.98 -5.05
C GLY A 41 -8.71 10.36 -3.78
N ARG A 42 -8.57 9.41 -2.85
CA ARG A 42 -7.86 9.54 -1.58
C ARG A 42 -6.70 8.55 -1.50
N LEU A 43 -5.66 8.95 -0.78
CA LEU A 43 -4.55 8.09 -0.40
C LEU A 43 -4.79 7.58 1.02
N LEU A 44 -4.73 6.26 1.19
CA LEU A 44 -4.88 5.59 2.47
C LEU A 44 -3.66 4.71 2.73
N VAL A 45 -3.35 4.49 4.00
CA VAL A 45 -2.34 3.50 4.41
C VAL A 45 -3.04 2.38 5.16
N ALA A 46 -2.91 1.15 4.68
CA ALA A 46 -3.28 -0.04 5.43
C ALA A 46 -2.04 -0.57 6.15
N GLY A 47 -2.13 -0.66 7.48
CA GLY A 47 -1.11 -1.34 8.27
C GLY A 47 -1.27 -2.86 8.22
N PRO A 48 -0.36 -3.60 8.88
CA PRO A 48 -0.40 -5.05 8.89
C PRO A 48 -1.62 -5.56 9.64
N ASP A 49 -2.33 -6.48 9.00
CA ASP A 49 -3.49 -7.13 9.59
C ASP A 49 -3.07 -8.33 10.44
N THR A 50 -3.70 -8.48 11.60
CA THR A 50 -3.64 -9.69 12.44
C THR A 50 -4.88 -10.57 12.26
N ARG A 51 -5.91 -10.04 11.60
CA ARG A 51 -7.18 -10.72 11.32
C ARG A 51 -7.61 -10.48 9.89
N ALA A 52 -8.39 -11.41 9.34
CA ALA A 52 -8.89 -11.24 8.00
C ALA A 52 -9.87 -10.05 7.91
N HIS A 53 -9.71 -9.22 6.88
CA HIS A 53 -10.62 -8.12 6.59
C HIS A 53 -11.53 -8.46 5.42
N LEU A 54 -12.82 -8.22 5.61
CA LEU A 54 -13.81 -8.40 4.56
C LEU A 54 -13.84 -7.15 3.69
N THR A 55 -13.61 -7.33 2.40
CA THR A 55 -13.80 -6.30 1.38
C THR A 55 -15.19 -6.45 0.82
N GLY A 56 -16.08 -5.51 1.12
CA GLY A 56 -17.44 -5.45 0.60
C GLY A 56 -17.90 -4.00 0.54
N GLY A 57 -19.03 -3.76 -0.12
CA GLY A 57 -19.60 -2.43 -0.28
C GLY A 57 -19.97 -2.12 -1.72
N GLU A 58 -20.23 -0.84 -1.97
CA GLU A 58 -20.63 -0.33 -3.28
C GLU A 58 -19.56 -0.62 -4.35
N PRO A 59 -19.98 -0.76 -5.62
CA PRO A 59 -19.06 -0.92 -6.73
C PRO A 59 -17.98 0.17 -6.72
N SER A 60 -16.73 -0.24 -6.65
CA SER A 60 -15.60 0.68 -6.53
C SER A 60 -14.31 0.06 -7.06
N THR A 61 -13.36 0.90 -7.45
CA THR A 61 -12.05 0.45 -7.91
C THR A 61 -10.98 0.88 -6.91
N TRP A 62 -10.16 -0.08 -6.53
CA TRP A 62 -9.01 0.07 -5.65
C TRP A 62 -7.75 -0.15 -6.45
N ALA A 63 -6.74 0.66 -6.17
CA ALA A 63 -5.36 0.35 -6.52
C ALA A 63 -4.53 0.35 -5.23
N GLY A 64 -3.61 -0.59 -5.10
CA GLY A 64 -2.74 -0.68 -3.95
C GLY A 64 -1.33 -1.07 -4.34
N LEU A 65 -0.38 -0.55 -3.58
CA LEU A 65 1.01 -0.97 -3.63
C LEU A 65 1.33 -1.64 -2.30
N ARG A 66 1.46 -2.96 -2.35
CA ARG A 66 1.88 -3.79 -1.23
C ARG A 66 3.38 -3.72 -1.09
N PHE A 67 3.85 -3.27 0.06
CA PHE A 67 5.26 -3.17 0.37
C PHE A 67 5.79 -4.48 0.95
N GLY A 68 6.99 -4.87 0.52
CA GLY A 68 7.75 -5.88 1.23
C GLY A 68 8.08 -5.45 2.66
N PRO A 69 8.33 -6.40 3.58
CA PRO A 69 8.55 -6.11 5.00
C PRO A 69 9.54 -4.96 5.22
N GLY A 70 9.19 -4.04 6.14
CA GLY A 70 10.02 -2.89 6.53
C GLY A 70 10.14 -1.75 5.52
N THR A 71 9.71 -1.93 4.27
CA THR A 71 9.75 -0.85 3.25
C THR A 71 8.77 0.27 3.60
N ALA A 72 7.51 -0.05 3.90
CA ALA A 72 6.51 0.98 4.19
C ALA A 72 6.85 1.84 5.41
N PRO A 73 7.29 1.28 6.56
CA PRO A 73 7.72 2.09 7.70
C PRO A 73 8.87 3.04 7.36
N ALA A 74 9.84 2.57 6.58
CA ALA A 74 10.96 3.41 6.13
C ALA A 74 10.46 4.58 5.26
N LEU A 75 9.59 4.32 4.28
CA LEU A 75 9.09 5.34 3.35
C LEU A 75 8.05 6.29 3.96
N LEU A 76 7.21 5.79 4.86
CA LEU A 76 6.09 6.55 5.44
C LEU A 76 6.49 7.28 6.73
N GLY A 77 7.63 6.90 7.35
CA GLY A 77 8.09 7.47 8.61
C GLY A 77 7.25 7.07 9.82
N VAL A 78 6.45 6.00 9.71
CA VAL A 78 5.55 5.52 10.77
C VAL A 78 5.82 4.04 11.03
N PRO A 79 6.10 3.64 12.29
CA PRO A 79 6.27 2.23 12.64
C PRO A 79 5.03 1.39 12.30
N ALA A 80 5.25 0.19 11.74
CA ALA A 80 4.15 -0.70 11.32
C ALA A 80 3.16 -1.04 12.46
N HIS A 81 3.66 -1.15 13.69
CA HIS A 81 2.83 -1.52 14.85
C HIS A 81 1.82 -0.44 15.24
N GLU A 82 2.04 0.83 14.89
CA GLU A 82 1.09 1.92 15.16
C GLU A 82 -0.14 1.86 14.24
N LEU A 83 0.02 1.25 13.07
CA LEU A 83 -1.03 1.07 12.07
C LEU A 83 -1.58 -0.35 12.02
N ARG A 84 -1.13 -1.24 12.91
CA ARG A 84 -1.61 -2.62 12.99
C ARG A 84 -3.14 -2.67 13.09
N ASP A 85 -3.77 -3.48 12.25
CA ASP A 85 -5.22 -3.62 12.10
C ASP A 85 -5.98 -2.32 11.71
N ARG A 86 -5.28 -1.31 11.19
CA ARG A 86 -5.86 0.01 10.85
C ARG A 86 -5.69 0.34 9.37
N ARG A 87 -6.67 1.09 8.86
CA ARG A 87 -6.56 1.85 7.61
C ARG A 87 -6.78 3.31 7.97
N VAL A 88 -5.83 4.17 7.61
CA VAL A 88 -5.86 5.60 7.94
C VAL A 88 -5.72 6.43 6.68
N ASP A 89 -6.25 7.65 6.71
CA ASP A 89 -6.00 8.60 5.63
C ASP A 89 -4.53 9.03 5.70
N LEU A 90 -3.87 9.20 4.55
CA LEU A 90 -2.48 9.66 4.55
C LEU A 90 -2.36 11.07 5.18
N THR A 91 -3.43 11.87 5.17
CA THR A 91 -3.51 13.16 5.87
C THR A 91 -3.45 13.05 7.40
N ASP A 92 -3.76 11.89 7.98
CA ASP A 92 -3.61 11.65 9.42
C ASP A 92 -2.15 11.39 9.81
N LEU A 93 -1.31 11.02 8.85
CA LEU A 93 0.12 10.75 9.04
C LEU A 93 0.97 11.95 8.64
N TRP A 94 0.61 12.59 7.52
CA TRP A 94 1.39 13.65 6.89
C TRP A 94 0.60 14.95 6.77
N GLY A 95 1.31 16.07 6.66
CA GLY A 95 0.70 17.39 6.52
C GLY A 95 -0.25 17.45 5.31
N ALA A 96 -1.49 17.92 5.52
CA ALA A 96 -2.54 17.91 4.50
C ALA A 96 -2.18 18.64 3.19
N ALA A 97 -1.32 19.66 3.24
CA ALA A 97 -0.84 20.35 2.04
C ALA A 97 0.03 19.45 1.16
N GLU A 98 0.88 18.62 1.76
CA GLU A 98 1.71 17.68 1.03
C GLU A 98 0.85 16.57 0.44
N VAL A 99 -0.02 15.96 1.25
CA VAL A 99 -0.93 14.90 0.76
C VAL A 99 -1.81 15.39 -0.39
N ARG A 100 -2.29 16.64 -0.38
CA ARG A 100 -3.01 17.22 -1.53
C ARG A 100 -2.15 17.24 -2.80
N ARG A 101 -0.87 17.63 -2.70
CA ARG A 101 0.06 17.62 -3.84
C ARG A 101 0.28 16.19 -4.36
N LEU A 102 0.48 15.23 -3.47
CA LEU A 102 0.67 13.82 -3.83
C LEU A 102 -0.57 13.24 -4.50
N THR A 103 -1.75 13.47 -3.92
CA THR A 103 -3.04 13.07 -4.48
C THR A 103 -3.26 13.67 -5.87
N ALA A 104 -2.94 14.95 -6.08
CA ALA A 104 -3.06 15.59 -7.39
C ALA A 104 -2.15 14.93 -8.44
N ARG A 105 -0.93 14.52 -8.06
CA ARG A 105 -0.01 13.78 -8.95
C ARG A 105 -0.55 12.41 -9.32
N VAL A 106 -1.10 11.66 -8.36
CA VAL A 106 -1.72 10.36 -8.63
C VAL A 106 -2.92 10.50 -9.57
N ARG A 107 -3.74 11.55 -9.41
CA ARG A 107 -4.85 11.85 -10.33
C ARG A 107 -4.41 12.20 -11.75
N ALA A 108 -3.23 12.83 -11.89
CA ALA A 108 -2.71 13.26 -13.18
C ALA A 108 -2.02 12.12 -13.96
N ALA A 109 -1.76 10.98 -13.32
CA ALA A 109 -1.19 9.81 -13.98
C ALA A 109 -2.19 9.15 -14.96
N ALA A 110 -1.68 8.32 -15.87
CA ALA A 110 -2.51 7.60 -16.85
C ALA A 110 -3.58 6.72 -16.17
N ASP A 111 -3.25 6.15 -15.01
CA ASP A 111 -4.15 5.42 -14.15
C ASP A 111 -3.68 5.49 -12.69
N PRO A 112 -4.56 5.24 -11.70
CA PRO A 112 -4.18 5.34 -10.30
C PRO A 112 -3.09 4.38 -9.83
N ALA A 113 -3.01 3.18 -10.42
CA ALA A 113 -2.01 2.19 -10.05
C ALA A 113 -0.61 2.65 -10.48
N THR A 114 -0.50 3.21 -11.69
CA THR A 114 0.73 3.88 -12.15
C THR A 114 1.08 5.06 -11.24
N GLY A 115 0.10 5.88 -10.87
CA GLY A 115 0.32 7.05 -10.01
C GLY A 115 0.84 6.71 -8.61
N ILE A 116 0.31 5.68 -7.94
CA ILE A 116 0.81 5.24 -6.62
C ILE A 116 2.19 4.59 -6.71
N GLU A 117 2.49 3.87 -7.79
CA GLU A 117 3.82 3.29 -8.02
C GLU A 117 4.87 4.39 -8.21
N GLU A 118 4.57 5.41 -9.02
CA GLU A 118 5.45 6.58 -9.19
C GLU A 118 5.62 7.38 -7.90
N LEU A 119 4.58 7.46 -7.07
CA LEU A 119 4.67 8.05 -5.75
C LEU A 119 5.66 7.30 -4.87
N ALA A 120 5.52 5.98 -4.75
CA ALA A 120 6.41 5.18 -3.93
C ALA A 120 7.86 5.20 -4.41
N LEU A 121 8.10 5.18 -5.72
CA LEU A 121 9.44 5.32 -6.29
C LEU A 121 10.09 6.66 -5.93
N ARG A 122 9.34 7.76 -5.93
CA ARG A 122 9.84 9.07 -5.49
C ARG A 122 10.21 9.07 -4.02
N LEU A 123 9.32 8.56 -3.16
CA LEU A 123 9.60 8.44 -1.73
C LEU A 123 10.84 7.59 -1.46
N ALA A 124 11.01 6.50 -2.21
CA ALA A 124 12.19 5.64 -2.10
C ALA A 124 13.49 6.31 -2.56
N ALA A 125 13.44 7.22 -3.52
CA ALA A 125 14.61 8.00 -3.93
C ALA A 125 15.04 9.02 -2.87
N ASP A 126 14.09 9.52 -2.08
CA ASP A 126 14.33 10.56 -1.06
C ASP A 126 14.65 9.97 0.34
N THR A 127 14.58 8.64 0.52
CA THR A 127 14.72 7.98 1.82
C THR A 127 15.86 6.97 1.82
N ALA A 128 16.59 6.87 2.95
CA ALA A 128 17.44 5.70 3.17
C ALA A 128 16.55 4.46 3.24
N GLY A 129 16.71 3.53 2.29
CA GLY A 129 15.88 2.33 2.19
C GLY A 129 15.86 1.46 3.46
N PRO A 130 15.04 0.40 3.51
CA PRO A 130 14.92 -0.44 4.70
C PRO A 130 16.27 -1.05 5.10
N ASP A 131 16.40 -1.34 6.40
CA ASP A 131 17.58 -1.99 6.98
C ASP A 131 18.00 -3.21 6.13
N PRO A 132 19.24 -3.24 5.60
CA PRO A 132 19.73 -4.38 4.82
C PRO A 132 19.63 -5.72 5.55
N ALA A 133 19.77 -5.75 6.89
CA ALA A 133 19.63 -6.96 7.68
C ALA A 133 18.22 -7.56 7.59
N LEU A 134 17.20 -6.71 7.46
CA LEU A 134 15.82 -7.15 7.29
C LEU A 134 15.63 -7.93 5.98
N ARG A 135 16.29 -7.50 4.91
CA ARG A 135 16.25 -8.21 3.62
C ARG A 135 16.84 -9.61 3.71
N VAL A 136 17.94 -9.77 4.44
CA VAL A 136 18.57 -11.07 4.68
C VAL A 136 17.66 -11.98 5.52
N LEU A 137 17.05 -11.43 6.57
CA LEU A 137 16.11 -12.19 7.41
C LEU A 137 14.89 -12.67 6.62
N VAL A 138 14.27 -11.81 5.81
CA VAL A 138 13.12 -12.17 4.97
C VAL A 138 13.51 -13.26 3.97
N ALA A 139 14.64 -13.11 3.28
CA ALA A 139 15.12 -14.11 2.35
C ALA A 139 15.41 -15.47 3.02
N ALA A 140 15.91 -15.46 4.26
CA ALA A 140 16.12 -16.69 5.03
C ALA A 140 14.79 -17.33 5.45
N LEU A 141 13.82 -16.55 5.91
CA LEU A 141 12.48 -17.06 6.28
C LEU A 141 11.73 -17.64 5.08
N ASP A 142 11.87 -17.05 3.89
CA ASP A 142 11.27 -17.56 2.66
C ASP A 142 11.93 -18.87 2.17
N ALA A 143 13.18 -19.13 2.57
CA ALA A 143 13.95 -20.31 2.17
C ALA A 143 13.70 -21.56 3.03
N GLY A 144 13.09 -21.42 4.22
CA GLY A 144 12.79 -22.51 5.18
C GLY A 144 13.97 -22.92 6.06
#